data_AF-A0A9J6EVC7-F1
#
_entry.id   AF-A0A9J6EVC7-F1
#
_cell.length_a   1.000
_cell.length_b   1.000
_cell.length_c   1.000
_cell.angle_alpha   90.00
_cell.angle_beta   90.00
_cell.angle_gamma   90.00
#
_symmetry.space_group_name_H-M   'P 1'
#
loop_
_entity.id
_entity.type
_entity.pdbx_description
1 polymer ?
#
loop_
_entity_poly.entity_id
_entity_poly.type
_entity_poly.pdbx_seq_one_letter_code
_entity_poly.pdbx_strand_id
1 'polypeptide(L)'
;MEIQVAGQDVSPRNVTTEYGWLTARSRRSLRGTDNSTHTNESSQAPSNKPRSQAKQRVKAQVLKAGRMPPLPTEDIKIVIRPKVGSSVVTAAILQAAKLSDNEIIKDTVCPNIQLTIVVVSTPDPDHADRCARIRSIQVNGVTHNVNAYETAYEHASKGIILGISLTKTPQQIHNNIVTARNPTALAAKRIASTTSYRV
;
A
#
# COMPACT_ATOMS: atom_id res chain seq x y z
N MET A 1 26.67 -23.23 -15.36
CA MET A 1 27.11 -21.96 -14.75
C MET A 1 26.10 -21.61 -13.68
N GLU A 2 26.43 -21.90 -12.42
CA GLU A 2 25.58 -21.54 -11.27
C GLU A 2 25.89 -20.10 -10.85
N ILE A 3 24.89 -19.24 -10.91
CA ILE A 3 24.98 -17.88 -10.37
C ILE A 3 24.50 -17.95 -8.92
N GLN A 4 25.43 -18.07 -7.98
CA GLN A 4 25.15 -17.84 -6.57
C GLN A 4 25.00 -16.34 -6.33
N VAL A 5 23.78 -15.89 -6.01
CA VAL A 5 23.52 -14.49 -5.62
C VAL A 5 23.36 -14.45 -4.10
N ALA A 6 24.29 -13.80 -3.42
CA ALA A 6 24.26 -13.59 -1.98
C ALA A 6 23.06 -12.70 -1.60
N GLY A 7 22.10 -13.24 -0.85
CA GLY A 7 21.06 -12.44 -0.21
C GLY A 7 21.66 -11.61 0.92
N GLN A 8 21.43 -10.29 0.91
CA GLN A 8 21.88 -9.43 2.00
C GLN A 8 20.91 -9.49 3.19
N ASP A 9 21.48 -9.59 4.38
CA ASP A 9 20.78 -9.47 5.66
C ASP A 9 20.50 -7.98 5.95
N VAL A 10 19.23 -7.62 6.12
CA VAL A 10 18.84 -6.24 6.40
C VAL A 10 18.59 -6.11 7.90
N SER A 11 19.49 -5.38 8.57
CA SER A 11 19.40 -5.14 10.01
C SER A 11 18.11 -4.39 10.39
N PRO A 12 17.41 -4.80 11.47
CA PRO A 12 16.16 -4.17 11.93
C PRO A 12 16.26 -2.67 12.26
N ARG A 13 17.48 -2.13 12.42
CA ARG A 13 17.70 -0.70 12.71
C ARG A 13 17.57 0.19 11.47
N ASN A 14 17.60 -0.38 10.27
CA ASN A 14 17.56 0.36 9.01
C ASN A 14 16.14 0.57 8.46
N VAL A 15 15.11 0.07 9.15
CA VAL A 15 13.70 0.30 8.80
C VAL A 15 13.22 1.53 9.57
N THR A 16 13.35 2.72 8.97
CA THR A 16 12.87 3.96 9.57
C THR A 16 11.35 3.97 9.68
N THR A 17 10.85 4.36 10.85
CA THR A 17 9.43 4.56 11.22
C THR A 17 8.68 5.63 10.42
N GLU A 18 9.32 6.21 9.39
CA GLU A 18 8.81 7.36 8.62
C GLU A 18 7.62 7.02 7.69
N TYR A 19 7.32 5.74 7.47
CA TYR A 19 6.25 5.29 6.56
C TYR A 19 5.01 4.70 7.25
N GLY A 20 4.80 4.98 8.55
CA GLY A 20 3.58 4.56 9.26
C GLY A 20 3.54 3.07 9.63
N TRP A 21 4.67 2.38 9.60
CA TRP A 21 4.77 0.98 9.99
C TRP A 21 4.92 0.86 11.51
N LEU A 22 3.91 0.29 12.17
CA LEU A 22 3.96 0.01 13.60
C LEU A 22 4.87 -1.19 13.84
N THR A 23 6.03 -0.93 14.45
CA THR A 23 6.87 -2.00 15.01
C THR A 23 6.30 -2.34 16.38
N ALA A 24 5.68 -3.51 16.53
CA ALA A 24 5.17 -3.95 17.81
C ALA A 24 6.34 -4.32 18.75
N ARG A 25 6.94 -3.31 19.39
CA ARG A 25 7.76 -3.49 20.58
C ARG A 25 6.96 -3.01 21.78
N SER A 26 6.38 -3.96 22.50
CA SER A 26 5.83 -3.72 23.84
C SER A 26 6.93 -3.20 24.76
N ARG A 27 6.80 -1.95 25.23
CA ARG A 27 7.03 -1.56 26.63
C ARG A 27 6.14 -0.37 26.98
N ARG A 28 5.29 -0.56 27.99
CA ARG A 28 4.52 0.49 28.67
C ARG A 28 5.46 1.58 29.19
N SER A 29 5.02 2.83 29.11
CA SER A 29 5.39 3.84 30.09
C SER A 29 4.17 4.72 30.35
N LEU A 30 3.62 4.58 31.55
CA LEU A 30 2.67 5.50 32.18
C LEU A 30 3.36 6.85 32.41
N ARG A 31 2.64 7.94 32.11
CA ARG A 31 2.72 9.31 32.67
C ARG A 31 1.65 10.10 31.89
N GLY A 32 0.52 10.52 32.43
CA GLY A 32 0.24 11.08 33.75
C GLY A 32 -0.02 12.57 33.58
N THR A 33 -1.29 12.99 33.71
CA THR A 33 -1.82 14.26 34.31
C THR A 33 -1.27 15.62 33.80
N ASP A 34 -1.98 16.73 33.60
CA ASP A 34 -3.26 17.26 34.09
C ASP A 34 -3.78 18.43 33.21
N ASN A 35 -5.07 18.74 33.37
CA ASN A 35 -5.76 19.97 32.96
C ASN A 35 -5.19 21.23 33.64
N SER A 36 -5.30 22.41 32.98
CA SER A 36 -5.70 23.70 33.60
C SER A 36 -5.86 24.84 32.58
N THR A 37 -6.52 25.91 33.03
CA THR A 37 -7.50 26.74 32.31
C THR A 37 -7.10 28.23 32.29
N HIS A 38 -7.43 28.93 31.18
CA HIS A 38 -7.69 30.38 30.94
C HIS A 38 -6.80 31.56 31.45
N THR A 39 -6.82 32.62 30.61
CA THR A 39 -6.47 34.08 30.71
C THR A 39 -5.24 34.46 29.86
N ASN A 40 -5.12 35.58 29.14
CA ASN A 40 -5.93 36.78 28.91
C ASN A 40 -5.40 37.51 27.64
N GLU A 41 -6.21 38.43 27.11
CA GLU A 41 -5.83 39.72 26.49
C GLU A 41 -5.25 39.82 25.06
N SER A 42 -6.01 40.59 24.28
CA SER A 42 -5.70 41.16 22.98
C SER A 42 -4.48 42.09 23.03
N SER A 43 -3.56 41.90 22.10
CA SER A 43 -2.63 42.93 21.65
C SER A 43 -2.41 42.76 20.15
N GLN A 44 -3.02 43.67 19.37
CA GLN A 44 -2.83 43.76 17.93
C GLN A 44 -1.42 44.31 17.63
N ALA A 45 -0.53 43.42 17.21
CA ALA A 45 0.65 43.78 16.43
C ALA A 45 0.38 43.41 14.96
N PRO A 46 0.88 44.17 13.97
CA PRO A 46 0.68 43.83 12.56
C PRO A 46 1.45 42.54 12.26
N SER A 47 0.73 41.41 12.26
CA SER A 47 1.37 40.12 12.09
C SER A 47 1.82 39.97 10.63
N ASN A 48 3.13 39.94 10.42
CA ASN A 48 3.78 39.43 9.22
C ASN A 48 3.46 37.94 9.01
N LYS A 49 2.20 37.62 8.69
CA LYS A 49 1.73 36.25 8.43
C LYS A 49 1.03 36.13 7.07
N PRO A 50 1.77 36.03 5.95
CA PRO A 50 1.18 35.47 4.72
C PRO A 50 1.72 34.07 4.39
N ARG A 51 2.91 33.69 4.88
CA ARG A 51 3.63 32.52 4.32
C ARG A 51 3.23 31.18 4.94
N SER A 52 2.74 31.15 6.18
CA SER A 52 2.33 29.89 6.86
C SER A 52 0.94 29.42 6.42
N GLN A 53 -0.02 30.34 6.28
CA GLN A 53 -1.39 30.02 5.84
C GLN A 53 -1.43 29.57 4.38
N ALA A 54 -0.64 30.20 3.50
CA ALA A 54 -0.50 29.77 2.10
C ALA A 54 0.06 28.34 2.00
N LYS A 55 1.10 27.99 2.78
CA LYS A 55 1.65 26.63 2.85
C LYS A 55 0.63 25.60 3.36
N GLN A 56 -0.21 25.96 4.34
CA GLN A 56 -1.27 25.09 4.84
C GLN A 56 -2.37 24.84 3.81
N ARG A 57 -2.77 25.88 3.04
CA ARG A 57 -3.76 25.75 1.96
C ARG A 57 -3.27 24.84 0.82
N VAL A 58 -2.01 24.98 0.41
CA VAL A 58 -1.39 24.11 -0.59
C VAL A 58 -1.34 22.65 -0.10
N LYS A 59 -0.94 22.42 1.16
CA LYS A 59 -0.97 21.07 1.76
C LYS A 59 -2.38 20.48 1.75
N ALA A 60 -3.39 21.25 2.15
CA ALA A 60 -4.78 20.80 2.15
C ALA A 60 -5.30 20.47 0.74
N GLN A 61 -4.93 21.27 -0.27
CA GLN A 61 -5.28 21.00 -1.67
C GLN A 61 -4.64 19.72 -2.20
N VAL A 62 -3.34 19.51 -1.94
CA VAL A 62 -2.63 18.28 -2.32
C VAL A 62 -3.26 17.07 -1.63
N LEU A 63 -3.57 17.17 -0.34
CA LEU A 63 -4.26 16.09 0.41
C LEU A 63 -5.65 15.80 -0.15
N LYS A 64 -6.42 16.83 -0.51
CA LYS A 64 -7.76 16.67 -1.09
C LYS A 64 -7.69 16.00 -2.46
N ALA A 65 -6.73 16.38 -3.28
CA ALA A 65 -6.60 15.89 -4.65
C ALA A 65 -5.97 14.48 -4.71
N GLY A 66 -5.26 14.08 -3.65
CA GLY A 66 -4.82 12.69 -3.44
C GLY A 66 -5.91 11.73 -2.94
N ARG A 67 -7.14 12.20 -2.63
CA ARG A 67 -8.20 11.32 -2.14
C ARG A 67 -8.81 10.50 -3.28
N MET A 68 -8.98 9.21 -3.03
CA MET A 68 -9.73 8.30 -3.88
C MET A 68 -11.22 8.35 -3.50
N PRO A 69 -12.15 8.10 -4.44
CA PRO A 69 -13.54 7.85 -4.09
C PRO A 69 -13.66 6.66 -3.14
N PRO A 70 -14.70 6.60 -2.30
CA PRO A 70 -14.98 5.42 -1.50
C PRO A 70 -15.25 4.24 -2.43
N LEU A 71 -14.62 3.11 -2.14
CA LEU A 71 -14.76 1.86 -2.88
C LEU A 71 -15.52 0.84 -2.02
N PRO A 72 -16.24 -0.13 -2.60
CA PRO A 72 -16.97 -1.14 -1.83
C PRO A 72 -16.06 -1.90 -0.86
N THR A 73 -16.43 -2.03 0.41
CA THR A 73 -15.58 -2.61 1.46
C THR A 73 -15.17 -4.07 1.19
N GLU A 74 -16.10 -4.86 0.65
CA GLU A 74 -15.90 -6.29 0.41
C GLU A 74 -15.02 -6.60 -0.82
N ASP A 75 -14.83 -5.62 -1.70
CA ASP A 75 -14.04 -5.81 -2.92
C ASP A 75 -12.56 -5.96 -2.63
N ILE A 76 -11.91 -6.83 -3.40
CA ILE A 76 -10.46 -6.94 -3.47
C ILE A 76 -9.93 -5.71 -4.20
N LYS A 77 -9.00 -4.98 -3.58
CA LYS A 77 -8.43 -3.76 -4.17
C LYS A 77 -7.01 -4.01 -4.63
N ILE A 78 -6.78 -3.79 -5.92
CA ILE A 78 -5.46 -3.83 -6.52
C ILE A 78 -4.98 -2.41 -6.78
N VAL A 79 -3.83 -2.06 -6.21
CA VAL A 79 -3.14 -0.81 -6.48
C VAL A 79 -2.10 -1.06 -7.56
N ILE A 80 -2.20 -0.30 -8.65
CA ILE A 80 -1.28 -0.34 -9.77
C ILE A 80 -0.60 1.01 -9.87
N ARG A 81 0.73 1.00 -9.85
CA ARG A 81 1.59 2.20 -9.92
C ARG A 81 2.34 2.23 -11.24
N PRO A 82 1.75 2.83 -12.28
CA PRO A 82 2.44 3.11 -13.53
C PRO A 82 3.53 4.16 -13.34
N LYS A 83 4.70 3.97 -13.97
CA LYS A 83 5.75 5.00 -14.05
C LYS A 83 5.49 6.04 -15.15
N VAL A 84 4.21 6.23 -15.50
CA VAL A 84 3.75 7.14 -16.55
C VAL A 84 2.46 7.82 -16.09
N GLY A 85 2.38 9.13 -16.29
CA GLY A 85 1.18 9.92 -16.05
C GLY A 85 0.42 10.11 -17.35
N SER A 86 -0.61 9.29 -17.59
CA SER A 86 -1.48 9.45 -18.78
C SER A 86 -2.88 8.89 -18.50
N SER A 87 -3.88 9.50 -19.11
CA SER A 87 -5.28 9.01 -19.07
C SER A 87 -5.45 7.66 -19.77
N VAL A 88 -4.57 7.32 -20.71
CA VAL A 88 -4.59 6.07 -21.49
C VAL A 88 -4.13 4.86 -20.65
N VAL A 89 -3.56 5.11 -19.46
CA VAL A 89 -3.01 4.05 -18.60
C VAL A 89 -4.08 3.08 -18.14
N THR A 90 -5.30 3.56 -17.90
CA THR A 90 -6.41 2.69 -17.48
C THR A 90 -6.72 1.62 -18.53
N ALA A 91 -6.86 2.01 -19.80
CA ALA A 91 -7.12 1.07 -20.89
C ALA A 91 -5.96 0.08 -21.06
N ALA A 92 -4.72 0.56 -20.99
CA ALA A 92 -3.54 -0.29 -21.07
C ALA A 92 -3.45 -1.32 -19.92
N ILE A 93 -3.88 -0.95 -18.71
CA ILE A 93 -3.98 -1.85 -17.56
C ILE A 93 -5.02 -2.94 -17.81
N LEU A 94 -6.21 -2.58 -18.26
CA LEU A 94 -7.31 -3.53 -18.50
C LEU A 94 -6.95 -4.51 -19.63
N GLN A 95 -6.31 -4.00 -20.69
CA GLN A 95 -5.76 -4.83 -21.76
C GLN A 95 -4.66 -5.78 -21.25
N ALA A 96 -3.76 -5.31 -20.37
CA ALA A 96 -2.72 -6.15 -19.78
C ALA A 96 -3.29 -7.21 -18.82
N ALA A 97 -4.39 -6.91 -18.13
CA ALA A 97 -5.16 -7.88 -17.35
C ALA A 97 -5.91 -8.90 -18.24
N LYS A 98 -6.04 -8.61 -19.55
CA LYS A 98 -6.80 -9.37 -20.56
C LYS A 98 -8.32 -9.42 -20.27
N LEU A 99 -8.83 -8.45 -19.50
CA LEU A 99 -10.25 -8.42 -19.15
C LEU A 99 -11.06 -7.91 -20.36
N SER A 100 -12.16 -8.60 -20.65
CA SER A 100 -13.13 -8.19 -21.66
C SER A 100 -14.05 -7.10 -21.13
N ASP A 101 -14.66 -6.32 -22.03
CA ASP A 101 -15.54 -5.21 -21.64
C ASP A 101 -16.71 -5.67 -20.76
N ASN A 102 -17.22 -6.89 -20.97
CA ASN A 102 -18.30 -7.48 -20.17
C ASN A 102 -17.88 -7.87 -18.76
N GLU A 103 -16.63 -8.30 -18.58
CA GLU A 103 -16.05 -8.64 -17.28
C GLU A 103 -15.86 -7.38 -16.43
N ILE A 104 -15.44 -6.27 -17.07
CA ILE A 104 -15.11 -5.01 -16.39
C ILE A 104 -16.32 -4.29 -15.81
N ILE A 105 -17.55 -4.60 -16.25
CA ILE A 105 -18.79 -3.94 -15.77
C ILE A 105 -18.94 -4.03 -14.24
N LYS A 106 -18.44 -5.11 -13.63
CA LYS A 106 -18.50 -5.33 -12.18
C LYS A 106 -17.36 -4.68 -11.41
N ASP A 107 -16.33 -4.23 -12.12
CA ASP A 107 -15.12 -3.66 -11.52
C ASP A 107 -15.23 -2.14 -11.44
N THR A 108 -14.75 -1.57 -10.34
CA THR A 108 -14.60 -0.11 -10.21
C THR A 108 -13.14 0.25 -10.41
N VAL A 109 -12.84 0.96 -11.50
CA VAL A 109 -11.48 1.42 -11.82
C VAL A 109 -11.34 2.89 -11.53
N CYS A 110 -10.46 3.23 -10.59
CA CYS A 110 -10.25 4.58 -10.12
C CYS A 110 -8.81 5.03 -10.39
N PRO A 111 -8.55 5.79 -11.46
CA PRO A 111 -7.27 6.42 -11.71
C PRO A 111 -7.12 7.70 -10.87
N ASN A 112 -5.95 7.88 -10.25
CA ASN A 112 -5.49 9.15 -9.70
C ASN A 112 -4.18 9.56 -10.39
N ILE A 113 -4.33 10.45 -11.37
CA ILE A 113 -3.25 10.92 -12.25
C ILE A 113 -2.18 11.65 -11.45
N GLN A 114 -2.56 12.41 -10.41
CA GLN A 114 -1.62 13.18 -9.60
C GLN A 114 -0.69 12.31 -8.79
N LEU A 115 -1.19 11.18 -8.30
CA LEU A 115 -0.41 10.20 -7.55
C LEU A 115 0.21 9.12 -8.44
N THR A 116 -0.06 9.14 -9.76
CA THR A 116 0.32 8.08 -10.71
C THR A 116 -0.06 6.69 -10.16
N ILE A 117 -1.30 6.58 -9.67
CA ILE A 117 -1.86 5.31 -9.19
C ILE A 117 -3.18 5.03 -9.91
N VAL A 118 -3.48 3.76 -10.11
CA VAL A 118 -4.79 3.27 -10.52
C VAL A 118 -5.19 2.21 -9.51
N VAL A 119 -6.40 2.33 -8.97
CA VAL A 119 -6.98 1.33 -8.06
C VAL A 119 -8.07 0.60 -8.82
N VAL A 120 -7.96 -0.73 -8.87
CA VAL A 120 -9.02 -1.62 -9.38
C VAL A 120 -9.69 -2.25 -8.15
N SER A 121 -10.98 -2.00 -7.98
CA SER A 121 -11.83 -2.64 -6.97
C SER A 121 -12.66 -3.69 -7.69
N THR A 122 -12.57 -4.95 -7.29
CA THR A 122 -13.30 -6.04 -7.93
C THR A 122 -13.82 -7.03 -6.89
N PRO A 123 -15.05 -7.54 -7.04
CA PRO A 123 -15.54 -8.66 -6.25
C PRO A 123 -15.00 -10.02 -6.76
N ASP A 124 -14.33 -10.06 -7.91
CA ASP A 124 -13.83 -11.29 -8.54
C ASP A 124 -12.34 -11.56 -8.20
N PRO A 125 -12.02 -12.66 -7.50
CA PRO A 125 -10.65 -13.04 -7.20
C PRO A 125 -9.76 -13.27 -8.44
N ASP A 126 -10.31 -13.76 -9.56
CA ASP A 126 -9.54 -13.96 -10.79
C ASP A 126 -9.12 -12.62 -11.40
N HIS A 127 -10.02 -11.64 -11.44
CA HIS A 127 -9.71 -10.29 -11.92
C HIS A 127 -8.62 -9.64 -11.05
N ALA A 128 -8.75 -9.77 -9.73
CA ALA A 128 -7.79 -9.27 -8.77
C ALA A 128 -6.39 -9.87 -9.00
N ASP A 129 -6.32 -11.20 -9.14
CA ASP A 129 -5.07 -11.93 -9.37
C ASP A 129 -4.42 -11.58 -10.72
N ARG A 130 -5.23 -11.47 -11.79
CA ARG A 130 -4.76 -11.02 -13.12
C ARG A 130 -4.22 -9.60 -13.08
N CYS A 131 -4.90 -8.68 -12.41
CA CYS A 131 -4.43 -7.31 -12.21
C CYS A 131 -3.14 -7.25 -11.35
N ALA A 132 -3.06 -8.02 -10.26
CA ALA A 132 -1.91 -8.05 -9.36
C ALA A 132 -0.64 -8.63 -10.00
N ARG A 133 -0.80 -9.47 -11.04
CA ARG A 133 0.30 -10.04 -11.81
C ARG A 133 0.90 -9.11 -12.86
N ILE A 134 0.25 -8.00 -13.19
CA ILE A 134 0.77 -7.08 -14.20
C ILE A 134 2.16 -6.56 -13.76
N ARG A 135 3.13 -6.70 -14.66
CA ARG A 135 4.51 -6.19 -14.51
C ARG A 135 4.84 -5.08 -15.48
N SER A 136 4.15 -5.04 -16.61
CA SER A 136 4.32 -4.03 -17.63
C SER A 136 3.01 -3.74 -18.36
N ILE A 137 2.88 -2.52 -18.87
CA ILE A 137 1.78 -2.08 -19.74
C ILE A 137 2.37 -1.45 -21.00
N GLN A 138 1.61 -1.47 -22.10
CA GLN A 138 1.97 -0.74 -23.31
C GLN A 138 1.14 0.55 -23.40
N VAL A 139 1.81 1.69 -23.55
CA VAL A 139 1.18 2.99 -23.75
C VAL A 139 1.85 3.65 -24.95
N ASN A 140 1.07 3.99 -25.97
CA ASN A 140 1.56 4.63 -27.21
C ASN A 140 2.74 3.89 -27.87
N GLY A 141 2.70 2.55 -27.87
CA GLY A 141 3.77 1.71 -28.45
C GLY A 141 5.02 1.55 -27.58
N VAL A 142 5.08 2.18 -26.40
CA VAL A 142 6.18 2.06 -25.45
C VAL A 142 5.78 1.15 -24.29
N THR A 143 6.66 0.21 -23.93
CA THR A 143 6.44 -0.67 -22.78
C THR A 143 6.94 0.00 -21.51
N HIS A 144 6.08 0.08 -20.49
CA HIS A 144 6.39 0.67 -19.19
C HIS A 144 6.24 -0.36 -18.07
N ASN A 145 7.24 -0.44 -17.20
CA ASN A 145 7.16 -1.25 -15.99
C ASN A 145 6.18 -0.65 -14.98
N VAL A 146 5.39 -1.51 -14.36
CA VAL A 146 4.41 -1.14 -13.33
C VAL A 146 4.60 -1.99 -12.08
N ASN A 147 4.23 -1.42 -10.92
CA ASN A 147 4.14 -2.19 -9.69
C ASN A 147 2.66 -2.37 -9.35
N ALA A 148 2.19 -3.62 -9.36
CA ALA A 148 0.83 -3.99 -9.01
C ALA A 148 0.82 -4.86 -7.74
N TYR A 149 -0.06 -4.53 -6.81
CA TYR A 149 -0.22 -5.28 -5.57
C TYR A 149 -1.63 -5.14 -4.99
N GLU A 150 -2.09 -6.21 -4.38
CA GLU A 150 -3.32 -6.25 -3.61
C GLU A 150 -3.17 -5.52 -2.27
N THR A 151 -4.18 -4.77 -1.84
CA THR A 151 -4.24 -4.16 -0.51
C THR A 151 -4.63 -5.17 0.56
N ALA A 152 -4.60 -4.78 1.83
CA ALA A 152 -5.25 -5.59 2.84
C ALA A 152 -6.77 -5.42 2.70
N TYR A 153 -7.54 -6.43 3.10
CA TYR A 153 -8.96 -6.27 3.39
C TYR A 153 -9.16 -5.24 4.52
N GLU A 154 -10.32 -4.59 4.57
CA GLU A 154 -10.58 -3.47 5.50
C GLU A 154 -10.44 -3.86 6.98
N HIS A 155 -10.61 -5.16 7.30
CA HIS A 155 -10.43 -5.71 8.65
C HIS A 155 -9.20 -6.61 8.79
N ALA A 156 -8.31 -6.62 7.78
CA ALA A 156 -7.05 -7.36 7.82
C ALA A 156 -5.87 -6.41 8.07
N SER A 157 -4.95 -6.84 8.91
CA SER A 157 -3.68 -6.15 9.13
C SER A 157 -2.57 -6.88 8.40
N LYS A 158 -1.72 -6.16 7.66
CA LYS A 158 -0.50 -6.72 7.09
C LYS A 158 0.63 -6.70 8.12
N GLY A 159 1.24 -7.86 8.36
CA GLY A 159 2.40 -8.04 9.22
C GLY A 159 3.64 -8.49 8.43
N ILE A 160 4.82 -8.28 9.01
CA ILE A 160 6.06 -8.87 8.52
C ILE A 160 6.64 -9.79 9.59
N ILE A 161 6.93 -11.04 9.23
CA ILE A 161 7.71 -11.97 10.04
C ILE A 161 9.12 -12.04 9.45
N LEU A 162 10.13 -11.79 10.29
CA LEU A 162 11.54 -11.80 9.90
C LEU A 162 12.24 -13.08 10.36
N GLY A 163 13.40 -13.39 9.77
CA GLY A 163 14.27 -14.48 10.23
C GLY A 163 13.79 -15.88 9.89
N ILE A 164 12.89 -16.03 8.89
CA ILE A 164 12.44 -17.34 8.45
C ILE A 164 13.47 -17.95 7.49
N SER A 165 14.06 -19.07 7.91
CA SER A 165 15.07 -19.82 7.15
C SER A 165 14.67 -20.00 5.68
N LEU A 166 15.64 -19.83 4.77
CA LEU A 166 15.49 -20.10 3.34
C LEU A 166 15.29 -21.59 3.04
N THR A 167 15.69 -22.48 3.96
CA THR A 167 15.51 -23.93 3.80
C THR A 167 14.05 -24.37 3.90
N LYS A 168 13.17 -23.55 4.47
CA LYS A 168 11.72 -23.83 4.55
C LYS A 168 11.00 -23.32 3.30
N THR A 169 10.20 -24.20 2.70
CA THR A 169 9.44 -23.85 1.49
C THR A 169 8.32 -22.85 1.80
N PRO A 170 7.91 -22.01 0.83
CA PRO A 170 6.77 -21.10 1.01
C PRO A 170 5.51 -21.81 1.51
N GLN A 171 5.17 -22.98 0.95
CA GLN A 171 4.04 -23.81 1.38
C GLN A 171 4.17 -24.27 2.84
N GLN A 172 5.36 -24.73 3.26
CA GLN A 172 5.57 -25.13 4.65
C GLN A 172 5.35 -23.97 5.62
N ILE A 173 5.81 -22.77 5.28
CA ILE A 173 5.61 -21.59 6.11
C ILE A 173 4.16 -21.14 6.12
N HIS A 174 3.51 -21.13 4.95
CA HIS A 174 2.09 -20.84 4.82
C HIS A 174 1.27 -21.75 5.72
N ASN A 175 1.47 -23.07 5.64
CA ASN A 175 0.72 -24.05 6.43
C ASN A 175 1.04 -24.01 7.93
N ASN A 176 2.16 -23.41 8.33
CA ASN A 176 2.48 -23.19 9.75
C ASN A 176 1.84 -21.91 10.31
N ILE A 177 1.60 -20.90 9.46
CA ILE A 177 1.03 -19.60 9.87
C ILE A 177 -0.50 -19.64 9.78
N VAL A 178 -1.00 -20.10 8.64
CA VAL A 178 -2.43 -20.26 8.34
C VAL A 178 -2.86 -21.65 8.79
N THR A 179 -3.36 -21.73 10.02
CA THR A 179 -3.78 -22.99 10.65
C THR A 179 -5.16 -22.85 11.27
N ALA A 180 -5.85 -23.97 11.52
CA ALA A 180 -7.11 -23.97 12.27
C ALA A 180 -6.97 -23.36 13.68
N ARG A 181 -5.76 -23.34 14.25
CA ARG A 181 -5.46 -22.73 15.55
C ARG A 181 -5.15 -21.22 15.46
N ASN A 182 -5.01 -20.68 14.26
CA ASN A 182 -4.82 -19.26 13.97
C ASN A 182 -5.79 -18.82 12.86
N PRO A 183 -7.10 -18.80 13.14
CA PRO A 183 -8.12 -18.53 12.13
C PRO A 183 -8.08 -17.11 11.56
N THR A 184 -7.39 -16.19 12.23
CA THR A 184 -7.24 -14.79 11.80
C THR A 184 -6.14 -14.57 10.77
N ALA A 185 -5.21 -15.53 10.59
CA ALA A 185 -4.20 -15.43 9.55
C ALA A 185 -4.77 -15.92 8.21
N LEU A 186 -4.92 -14.99 7.27
CA LEU A 186 -5.55 -15.27 5.97
C LEU A 186 -4.55 -15.85 4.96
N ALA A 187 -3.32 -15.33 4.95
CA ALA A 187 -2.28 -15.76 4.02
C ALA A 187 -0.89 -15.49 4.59
N ALA A 188 0.12 -16.17 4.08
CA ALA A 188 1.51 -15.82 4.31
C ALA A 188 2.34 -16.04 3.04
N LYS A 189 3.16 -15.06 2.65
CA LYS A 189 3.98 -15.12 1.43
C LYS A 189 5.39 -14.61 1.67
N ARG A 190 6.39 -15.33 1.15
CA ARG A 190 7.78 -14.88 1.21
C ARG A 190 7.96 -13.61 0.37
N ILE A 191 8.67 -12.64 0.92
CA ILE A 191 9.01 -11.41 0.23
C ILE A 191 10.27 -11.70 -0.60
N ALA A 192 10.09 -11.86 -1.92
CA ALA A 192 11.16 -12.19 -2.85
C ALA A 192 12.01 -13.39 -2.36
N SER A 193 13.33 -13.32 -2.50
CA SER A 193 14.30 -14.32 -2.05
C SER A 193 14.85 -14.05 -0.63
N THR A 194 14.09 -13.35 0.22
CA THR A 194 14.56 -12.95 1.56
C THR A 194 14.08 -13.88 2.67
N THR A 195 14.60 -13.70 3.88
CA THR A 195 14.14 -14.35 5.12
C THR A 195 12.87 -13.74 5.70
N SER A 196 12.23 -12.82 4.97
CA SER A 196 11.05 -12.08 5.40
C SER A 196 9.77 -12.60 4.75
N TYR A 197 8.70 -12.66 5.52
CA TYR A 197 7.36 -13.02 5.07
C TYR A 197 6.38 -11.90 5.35
N ARG A 198 5.49 -11.64 4.39
CA ARG A 198 4.28 -10.86 4.62
C ARG A 198 3.17 -11.81 5.07
N VAL A 199 2.41 -11.40 6.08
CA VAL A 199 1.20 -12.07 6.59
C VAL A 199 0.04 -11.11 6.51
#